data_AF-A0AAW1BD90-F1
#
_entry.id   AF-A0AAW1BD90-F1
#
_cell.length_a   1.000
_cell.length_b   1.000
_cell.length_c   1.000
_cell.angle_alpha   90.00
_cell.angle_beta   90.00
_cell.angle_gamma   90.00
#
_symmetry.space_group_name_H-M   'P 1'
#
loop_
_entity.id
_entity.type
_entity.pdbx_description
1 polymer ?
#
loop_
_entity_poly.entity_id
_entity_poly.type
_entity_poly.pdbx_seq_one_letter_code
_entity_poly.pdbx_strand_id
1 'polypeptide(L)'
;MRWILTFTLLFVHVCEIGEGIVSDPKLHHLHLFLPAIMGFVAATTSIVYYHNIETSNFPKLLLALFLYWIMAFVTKTIKLVRYCQDEIYFGQLRFCITGTMVVLYGLLMAVELNVIRVRKYVFFSSPQKVKPPEDLQDLGVRFLQPFVNLLSKATYWWMNTLIMSAHKKPIDLKAIGKLPIAMRALTNYVCLKDAYEEQKKKVADHPNRTPSIWLAMYRAFGRPILLSSTFRYLADLLGFAGPLCISGIIETLSANHNKDNSTASNTTYASTEPFLTSRDFLKDNYVLAVLLFLALILQRTFLQASYYVTIETGINLRGALLAMIYNKILKLSTSNLSMGEMTLGQINNLVAIETNQLMWFLFLCPNLWAMPVQIIMGVILLYHLLGKSAVVGAAVILLLAPIQYFIATKLAEAQKSTLDYSTERLKKTNEILKGIKLLKLYAWEHVFCQNVEDTRTKELTSLKTFALYTSLSIFMNAAIPIAAVLATFVTYTYAEDKQLTTAQAFASLALFHILVTPLFLLSTVVRFAVKAIVSVQKLNEFLLSDEIGEDSWRNGENPLAYESCKKHSGLHPKAINRKQPLRHQLDAYDQPQRISTQHLNFDECAIKVTNGYFSWGSGLATLSGIDIRIPTGK
;
A
#
# COMPACT_ATOMS: atom_id res chain seq x y z
N MET A 1 -15.31 5.57 -10.19
CA MET A 1 -15.99 6.86 -10.44
C MET A 1 -17.41 6.88 -9.90
N ARG A 2 -18.36 6.07 -10.42
CA ARG A 2 -19.78 6.09 -9.96
C ARG A 2 -19.95 6.05 -8.45
N TRP A 3 -19.43 5.01 -7.79
CA TRP A 3 -19.50 4.86 -6.33
C TRP A 3 -18.90 6.04 -5.55
N ILE A 4 -17.82 6.64 -6.05
CA ILE A 4 -17.16 7.79 -5.39
C ILE A 4 -18.08 9.01 -5.49
N LEU A 5 -18.59 9.31 -6.69
CA LEU A 5 -19.52 10.41 -6.92
C LEU A 5 -20.79 10.27 -6.09
N THR A 6 -21.31 9.05 -5.93
CA THR A 6 -22.48 8.82 -5.07
C THR A 6 -22.18 9.00 -3.59
N PHE A 7 -20.99 8.59 -3.09
CA PHE A 7 -20.60 8.89 -1.70
C PHE A 7 -20.41 10.38 -1.46
N THR A 8 -19.81 11.10 -2.42
CA THR A 8 -19.71 12.57 -2.36
C THR A 8 -21.10 13.21 -2.40
N LEU A 9 -22.02 12.71 -3.22
CA LEU A 9 -23.41 13.18 -3.26
C LEU A 9 -24.13 12.94 -1.93
N LEU A 10 -23.98 11.77 -1.31
CA LEU A 10 -24.54 11.47 0.02
C LEU A 10 -23.97 12.42 1.09
N PHE A 11 -22.66 12.71 1.04
CA PHE A 11 -22.04 13.68 1.94
C PHE A 11 -22.64 15.10 1.75
N VAL A 12 -22.79 15.57 0.51
CA VAL A 12 -23.37 16.88 0.23
C VAL A 12 -24.85 16.96 0.63
N HIS A 13 -25.61 15.85 0.50
CA HIS A 13 -26.98 15.76 1.04
C HIS A 13 -27.01 15.89 2.56
N VAL A 14 -26.09 15.25 3.28
CA VAL A 14 -25.97 15.43 4.74
C VAL A 14 -25.67 16.89 5.08
N CYS A 15 -24.85 17.58 4.28
CA CYS A 15 -24.63 19.01 4.45
C CYS A 15 -25.88 19.87 4.16
N GLU A 16 -26.67 19.55 3.12
CA GLU A 16 -27.95 20.25 2.82
C GLU A 16 -28.98 20.03 3.95
N ILE A 17 -29.03 18.82 4.52
CA ILE A 17 -29.88 18.50 5.69
C ILE A 17 -29.42 19.30 6.91
N GLY A 18 -28.12 19.31 7.20
CA GLY A 18 -27.56 20.08 8.31
C GLY A 18 -27.86 21.57 8.16
N GLU A 19 -27.68 22.13 6.96
CA GLU A 19 -27.98 23.53 6.70
C GLU A 19 -29.48 23.82 6.87
N GLY A 20 -30.35 22.93 6.36
CA GLY A 20 -31.80 23.07 6.46
C GLY A 20 -32.29 23.08 7.92
N ILE A 21 -31.73 22.21 8.77
CA ILE A 21 -32.08 22.14 10.21
C ILE A 21 -31.60 23.39 10.95
N VAL A 22 -30.37 23.85 10.69
CA VAL A 22 -29.83 25.04 11.37
C VAL A 22 -30.55 26.33 10.91
N SER A 23 -30.99 26.39 9.65
CA SER A 23 -31.72 27.55 9.12
C SER A 23 -33.13 27.71 9.71
N ASP A 24 -33.76 26.62 10.16
CA ASP A 24 -35.10 26.66 10.77
C ASP A 24 -35.18 25.75 12.01
N PRO A 25 -34.71 26.23 13.18
CA PRO A 25 -34.67 25.45 14.41
C PRO A 25 -36.07 25.16 14.98
N LYS A 26 -37.12 25.84 14.52
CA LYS A 26 -38.51 25.66 15.00
C LYS A 26 -39.33 24.69 14.12
N LEU A 27 -38.73 24.08 13.08
CA LEU A 27 -39.36 23.09 12.19
C LEU A 27 -40.64 23.57 11.47
N HIS A 28 -40.87 24.87 11.32
CA HIS A 28 -42.09 25.39 10.67
C HIS A 28 -42.01 25.34 9.13
N HIS A 29 -40.80 25.35 8.56
CA HIS A 29 -40.50 25.40 7.14
C HIS A 29 -39.87 24.08 6.64
N LEU A 30 -40.67 23.02 6.65
CA LEU A 30 -40.32 21.67 6.18
C LEU A 30 -39.69 21.62 4.77
N HIS A 31 -39.99 22.61 3.91
CA HIS A 31 -39.46 22.68 2.54
C HIS A 31 -37.93 22.81 2.47
N LEU A 32 -37.27 23.22 3.57
CA LEU A 32 -35.82 23.46 3.63
C LEU A 32 -35.00 22.16 3.72
N PHE A 33 -35.47 21.17 4.48
CA PHE A 33 -34.74 19.92 4.72
C PHE A 33 -35.45 18.68 4.14
N LEU A 34 -36.77 18.69 3.93
CA LEU A 34 -37.51 17.55 3.40
C LEU A 34 -37.02 17.10 2.00
N PRO A 35 -36.78 18.01 1.02
CA PRO A 35 -36.22 17.61 -0.27
C PRO A 35 -34.81 17.01 -0.17
N ALA A 36 -34.02 17.45 0.81
CA ALA A 36 -32.66 16.94 1.03
C ALA A 36 -32.70 15.53 1.63
N ILE A 37 -33.58 15.26 2.61
CA ILE A 37 -33.80 13.92 3.17
C ILE A 37 -34.31 12.96 2.09
N MET A 38 -35.30 13.38 1.30
CA MET A 38 -35.81 12.57 0.19
C MET A 38 -34.72 12.33 -0.87
N GLY A 39 -33.89 13.34 -1.15
CA GLY A 39 -32.72 13.22 -2.02
C GLY A 39 -31.67 12.23 -1.51
N PHE A 40 -31.42 12.21 -0.20
CA PHE A 40 -30.52 11.24 0.45
C PHE A 40 -31.05 9.81 0.31
N VAL A 41 -32.35 9.59 0.60
CA VAL A 41 -33.00 8.27 0.44
C VAL A 41 -33.03 7.85 -1.03
N ALA A 42 -33.29 8.78 -1.96
CA ALA A 42 -33.25 8.51 -3.39
C ALA A 42 -31.83 8.14 -3.86
N ALA A 43 -30.80 8.83 -3.35
CA ALA A 43 -29.40 8.49 -3.66
C ALA A 43 -29.02 7.11 -3.11
N THR A 44 -29.39 6.76 -1.87
CA THR A 44 -29.08 5.43 -1.32
C THR A 44 -29.81 4.31 -2.06
N THR A 45 -31.11 4.47 -2.32
CA THR A 45 -31.89 3.50 -3.11
C THR A 45 -31.37 3.37 -4.53
N SER A 46 -30.91 4.46 -5.16
CA SER A 46 -30.29 4.42 -6.48
C SER A 46 -29.02 3.55 -6.53
N ILE A 47 -28.20 3.58 -5.47
CA ILE A 47 -26.98 2.77 -5.35
C ILE A 47 -27.33 1.29 -5.14
N VAL A 48 -28.30 1.00 -4.28
CA VAL A 48 -28.78 -0.37 -4.04
C VAL A 48 -29.39 -0.96 -5.32
N TYR A 49 -30.19 -0.16 -6.02
CA TYR A 49 -30.78 -0.54 -7.30
C TYR A 49 -29.70 -0.83 -8.35
N TYR A 50 -28.69 0.05 -8.45
CA TYR A 50 -27.55 -0.18 -9.33
C TYR A 50 -26.80 -1.47 -8.96
N HIS A 51 -26.56 -1.73 -7.67
CA HIS A 51 -25.88 -2.95 -7.23
C HIS A 51 -26.64 -4.22 -7.64
N ASN A 52 -27.97 -4.24 -7.48
CA ASN A 52 -28.81 -5.36 -7.90
C ASN A 52 -28.81 -5.56 -9.43
N ILE A 53 -28.75 -4.47 -10.21
CA ILE A 53 -28.63 -4.55 -11.67
C ILE A 53 -27.25 -5.07 -12.09
N GLU A 54 -26.20 -4.65 -11.38
CA GLU A 54 -24.82 -5.08 -11.63
C GLU A 54 -24.64 -6.57 -11.37
N THR A 55 -25.24 -7.11 -10.30
CA THR A 55 -25.22 -8.55 -9.98
C THR A 55 -26.07 -9.39 -10.93
N SER A 56 -27.24 -8.88 -11.34
CA SER A 56 -28.15 -9.58 -12.26
C SER A 56 -27.73 -9.45 -13.74
N ASN A 57 -26.86 -8.49 -14.08
CA ASN A 57 -26.39 -8.17 -15.43
C ASN A 57 -27.51 -7.88 -16.46
N PHE A 58 -28.55 -7.15 -16.04
CA PHE A 58 -29.66 -6.69 -16.90
C PHE A 58 -29.56 -5.17 -17.18
N PRO A 59 -28.73 -4.71 -18.13
CA PRO A 59 -28.46 -3.29 -18.33
C PRO A 59 -29.67 -2.49 -18.82
N LYS A 60 -30.67 -3.10 -19.46
CA LYS A 60 -31.88 -2.38 -19.93
C LYS A 60 -32.63 -1.67 -18.80
N LEU A 61 -32.61 -2.24 -17.60
CA LEU A 61 -33.27 -1.69 -16.42
C LEU A 61 -32.58 -0.40 -15.90
N LEU A 62 -31.33 -0.19 -16.30
CA LEU A 62 -30.52 0.99 -15.96
C LEU A 62 -31.00 2.27 -16.67
N LEU A 63 -31.87 2.15 -17.69
CA LEU A 63 -32.51 3.30 -18.35
C LEU A 63 -33.37 4.12 -17.36
N ALA A 64 -34.08 3.46 -16.45
CA ALA A 64 -34.89 4.15 -15.44
C ALA A 64 -34.01 5.02 -14.53
N LEU A 65 -32.84 4.52 -14.16
CA LEU A 65 -31.86 5.26 -13.37
C LEU A 65 -31.28 6.45 -14.15
N PHE A 66 -31.03 6.30 -15.45
CA PHE A 66 -30.59 7.41 -16.31
C PHE A 66 -31.64 8.53 -16.40
N LEU A 67 -32.92 8.19 -16.60
CA LEU A 67 -34.02 9.15 -16.61
C LEU A 67 -34.13 9.88 -15.26
N TYR A 68 -33.97 9.16 -14.15
CA TYR A 68 -33.93 9.76 -12.81
C TYR A 68 -32.81 10.81 -12.69
N TRP A 69 -31.59 10.51 -13.14
CA TRP A 69 -30.48 11.47 -13.06
C TRP A 69 -30.73 12.72 -13.93
N ILE A 70 -31.35 12.58 -15.11
CA ILE A 70 -31.74 13.73 -15.94
C ILE A 70 -32.77 14.59 -15.21
N MET A 71 -33.82 13.99 -14.65
CA MET A 71 -34.86 14.72 -13.92
C MET A 71 -34.30 15.43 -12.68
N ALA A 72 -33.43 14.76 -11.91
CA ALA A 72 -32.75 15.34 -10.76
C ALA A 72 -31.81 16.50 -11.17
N PHE A 73 -31.08 16.35 -12.28
CA PHE A 73 -30.23 17.40 -12.82
C PHE A 73 -31.03 18.63 -13.26
N VAL A 74 -32.12 18.44 -14.01
CA VAL A 74 -32.97 19.53 -14.49
C VAL A 74 -33.62 20.27 -13.32
N THR A 75 -34.20 19.56 -12.36
CA THR A 75 -34.86 20.18 -11.20
C THR A 75 -33.89 20.99 -10.34
N LYS A 76 -32.69 20.47 -10.05
CA LYS A 76 -31.67 21.22 -9.30
C LYS A 76 -31.05 22.36 -10.13
N THR A 77 -30.97 22.24 -11.45
CA THR A 77 -30.55 23.34 -12.34
C THR A 77 -31.58 24.47 -12.34
N ILE A 78 -32.88 24.17 -12.37
CA ILE A 78 -33.94 25.18 -12.22
C ILE A 78 -33.80 25.89 -10.87
N LYS A 79 -33.58 25.14 -9.78
CA LYS A 79 -33.34 25.72 -8.44
C LYS A 79 -32.11 26.64 -8.44
N LEU A 80 -31.02 26.25 -9.10
CA LEU A 80 -29.81 27.06 -9.21
C LEU A 80 -30.03 28.34 -10.03
N VAL A 81 -30.72 28.24 -11.18
CA VAL A 81 -31.04 29.40 -12.03
C VAL A 81 -31.96 30.38 -11.30
N ARG A 82 -32.93 29.89 -10.51
CA ARG A 82 -33.77 30.74 -9.65
C ARG A 82 -32.94 31.50 -8.63
N TYR A 83 -31.99 30.85 -7.97
CA TYR A 83 -31.08 31.54 -7.06
C TYR A 83 -30.21 32.60 -7.75
N CYS A 84 -29.79 32.38 -8.99
CA CYS A 84 -29.11 33.41 -9.78
C CYS A 84 -30.02 34.59 -10.15
N GLN A 85 -31.33 34.34 -10.36
CA GLN A 85 -32.32 35.39 -10.65
C GLN A 85 -32.67 36.21 -9.41
N ASP A 86 -32.67 35.58 -8.23
CA ASP A 86 -32.94 36.22 -6.94
C ASP A 86 -31.70 36.95 -6.36
N GLU A 87 -30.65 37.17 -7.17
CA GLU A 87 -29.37 37.81 -6.79
C GLU A 87 -28.68 37.20 -5.56
N ILE A 88 -28.83 35.89 -5.34
CA ILE A 88 -28.11 35.18 -4.28
C ILE A 88 -26.66 34.94 -4.70
N TYR A 89 -25.73 35.64 -4.02
CA TYR A 89 -24.29 35.54 -4.28
C TYR A 89 -23.63 34.29 -3.67
N PHE A 90 -22.41 33.98 -4.13
CA PHE A 90 -21.54 32.91 -3.61
C PHE A 90 -21.25 32.95 -2.09
N GLY A 91 -21.60 34.03 -1.40
CA GLY A 91 -21.46 34.16 0.05
C GLY A 91 -22.37 33.23 0.85
N GLN A 92 -23.52 32.82 0.28
CA GLN A 92 -24.49 31.96 0.96
C GLN A 92 -24.17 30.48 0.75
N LEU A 93 -24.23 29.68 1.83
CA LEU A 93 -23.84 28.27 1.80
C LEU A 93 -24.74 27.43 0.88
N ARG A 94 -26.06 27.68 0.89
CA ARG A 94 -27.04 26.96 0.08
C ARG A 94 -26.78 27.02 -1.41
N PHE A 95 -26.29 28.16 -1.90
CA PHE A 95 -25.92 28.33 -3.30
C PHE A 95 -24.74 27.42 -3.64
N CYS A 96 -23.69 27.42 -2.81
CA CYS A 96 -22.51 26.57 -2.98
C CYS A 96 -22.87 25.06 -2.94
N ILE A 97 -23.71 24.65 -1.99
CA ILE A 97 -24.19 23.26 -1.86
C ILE A 97 -25.01 22.87 -3.11
N THR A 98 -25.96 23.71 -3.52
CA THR A 98 -26.81 23.44 -4.68
C THR A 98 -26.00 23.39 -5.98
N GLY A 99 -25.04 24.31 -6.17
CA GLY A 99 -24.12 24.29 -7.31
C GLY A 99 -23.27 23.02 -7.35
N THR A 100 -22.72 22.61 -6.19
CA THR A 100 -21.96 21.35 -6.08
C THR A 100 -22.84 20.14 -6.42
N MET A 101 -24.10 20.12 -5.96
CA MET A 101 -25.05 19.06 -6.34
C MET A 101 -25.33 19.02 -7.83
N VAL A 102 -25.54 20.16 -8.49
CA VAL A 102 -25.78 20.22 -9.95
C VAL A 102 -24.58 19.62 -10.70
N VAL A 103 -23.36 19.95 -10.29
CA VAL A 103 -22.14 19.35 -10.86
C VAL A 103 -22.10 17.84 -10.62
N LEU A 104 -22.40 17.37 -9.41
CA LEU A 104 -22.40 15.93 -9.08
C LEU A 104 -23.46 15.15 -9.87
N TYR A 105 -24.68 15.66 -9.97
CA TYR A 105 -25.74 15.07 -10.79
C TYR A 105 -25.37 15.05 -12.27
N GLY A 106 -24.78 16.13 -12.79
CA GLY A 106 -24.27 16.20 -14.16
C GLY A 106 -23.16 15.19 -14.45
N LEU A 107 -22.22 15.02 -13.51
CA LEU A 107 -21.16 14.02 -13.61
C LEU A 107 -21.71 12.59 -13.56
N LEU A 108 -22.69 12.31 -12.68
CA LEU A 108 -23.35 11.00 -12.60
C LEU A 108 -24.12 10.70 -13.89
N MET A 109 -24.84 11.68 -14.44
CA MET A 109 -25.50 11.59 -15.75
C MET A 109 -24.49 11.29 -16.87
N ALA A 110 -23.34 11.98 -16.89
CA ALA A 110 -22.28 11.73 -17.86
C ALA A 110 -21.69 10.31 -17.73
N VAL A 111 -21.55 9.79 -16.50
CA VAL A 111 -21.11 8.41 -16.26
C VAL A 111 -22.13 7.39 -16.76
N GLU A 112 -23.44 7.64 -16.60
CA GLU A 112 -24.48 6.78 -17.20
C GLU A 112 -24.47 6.84 -18.72
N LEU A 113 -24.30 8.02 -19.31
CA LEU A 113 -24.17 8.19 -20.76
C LEU A 113 -22.98 7.40 -21.30
N ASN A 114 -21.86 7.39 -20.57
CA ASN A 114 -20.71 6.56 -20.91
C ASN A 114 -21.03 5.05 -20.85
N VAL A 115 -21.80 4.59 -19.86
CA VAL A 115 -22.22 3.18 -19.77
C VAL A 115 -23.16 2.80 -20.93
N ILE A 116 -24.10 3.67 -21.30
CA ILE A 116 -24.98 3.47 -22.46
C ILE A 116 -24.15 3.39 -23.75
N ARG A 117 -23.17 4.29 -23.92
CA ARG A 117 -22.26 4.31 -25.08
C ARG A 117 -21.41 3.05 -25.18
N VAL A 118 -20.80 2.60 -24.08
CA VAL A 118 -19.87 1.46 -24.06
C VAL A 118 -20.61 0.13 -24.21
N ARG A 119 -21.74 -0.06 -23.50
CA ARG A 119 -22.48 -1.34 -23.55
C ARG A 119 -23.49 -1.42 -24.70
N LYS A 120 -23.77 -0.32 -25.40
CA LYS A 120 -24.60 -0.24 -26.61
C LYS A 120 -25.96 -0.96 -26.51
N TYR A 121 -26.66 -0.85 -25.37
CA TYR A 121 -27.88 -1.65 -25.13
C TYR A 121 -29.21 -0.91 -25.34
N VAL A 122 -29.20 0.42 -25.51
CA VAL A 122 -30.44 1.24 -25.66
C VAL A 122 -30.75 1.57 -27.12
N PHE A 123 -29.78 2.08 -27.89
CA PHE A 123 -30.00 2.62 -29.25
C PHE A 123 -29.29 1.86 -30.36
N PHE A 124 -28.65 0.72 -30.06
CA PHE A 124 -27.91 -0.06 -31.05
C PHE A 124 -28.52 -1.45 -31.21
N SER A 125 -28.67 -1.90 -32.45
CA SER A 125 -29.29 -3.19 -32.79
C SER A 125 -28.51 -4.41 -32.29
N SER A 126 -27.23 -4.27 -31.93
CA SER A 126 -26.37 -5.36 -31.44
C SER A 126 -25.79 -5.05 -30.04
N PRO A 127 -26.34 -5.60 -28.95
CA PRO A 127 -25.81 -5.38 -27.60
C PRO A 127 -24.49 -6.12 -27.40
N GLN A 128 -23.48 -5.43 -26.87
CA GLN A 128 -22.20 -6.06 -26.54
C GLN A 128 -22.31 -6.80 -25.20
N LYS A 129 -22.51 -8.13 -25.25
CA LYS A 129 -22.51 -8.99 -24.06
C LYS A 129 -21.07 -9.20 -23.56
N VAL A 130 -20.71 -8.55 -22.46
CA VAL A 130 -19.42 -8.78 -21.78
C VAL A 130 -19.59 -9.95 -20.82
N LYS A 131 -18.82 -11.03 -21.02
CA LYS A 131 -18.76 -12.16 -20.10
C LYS A 131 -18.07 -11.73 -18.79
N PRO A 132 -18.45 -12.29 -17.62
CA PRO A 132 -17.70 -12.05 -16.40
C PRO A 132 -16.24 -12.50 -16.59
N PRO A 133 -15.27 -11.88 -15.90
CA PRO A 133 -13.87 -12.31 -15.91
C PRO A 133 -13.73 -13.82 -15.70
N GLU A 134 -12.77 -14.45 -16.38
CA GLU A 134 -12.50 -15.91 -16.25
C GLU A 134 -12.22 -16.31 -14.79
N ASP A 135 -11.59 -15.43 -14.01
CA ASP A 135 -11.36 -15.63 -12.58
C ASP A 135 -12.65 -15.82 -11.76
N LEU A 136 -13.73 -15.11 -12.13
CA LEU A 136 -15.05 -15.24 -11.47
C LEU A 136 -15.81 -16.48 -11.94
N GLN A 137 -15.38 -17.10 -13.05
CA GLN A 137 -15.96 -18.35 -13.56
C GLN A 137 -15.28 -19.58 -12.94
N ASP A 138 -14.05 -19.45 -12.42
CA ASP A 138 -13.38 -20.52 -11.67
C ASP A 138 -13.95 -20.60 -10.25
N LEU A 139 -14.77 -21.63 -9.99
CA LEU A 139 -15.33 -21.98 -8.67
C LEU A 139 -14.26 -22.15 -7.58
N GLY A 140 -12.99 -22.34 -7.96
CA GLY A 140 -11.86 -22.40 -7.04
C GLY A 140 -11.45 -21.05 -6.46
N VAL A 141 -11.82 -19.91 -7.04
CA VAL A 141 -11.39 -18.58 -6.56
C VAL A 141 -12.32 -18.09 -5.45
N ARG A 142 -11.82 -18.07 -4.21
CA ARG A 142 -12.57 -17.57 -3.03
C ARG A 142 -12.06 -16.22 -2.51
N PHE A 143 -10.95 -15.74 -3.03
CA PHE A 143 -10.46 -14.38 -2.80
C PHE A 143 -11.09 -13.41 -3.82
N LEU A 144 -12.23 -12.81 -3.47
CA LEU A 144 -13.04 -11.98 -4.40
C LEU A 144 -12.69 -10.49 -4.36
N GLN A 145 -11.79 -10.05 -3.49
CA GLN A 145 -11.48 -8.62 -3.25
C GLN A 145 -11.26 -7.79 -4.54
N PRO A 146 -10.57 -8.28 -5.60
CA PRO A 146 -10.38 -7.48 -6.82
C PRO A 146 -11.67 -7.25 -7.63
N PHE A 147 -12.67 -8.12 -7.49
CA PHE A 147 -13.86 -8.16 -8.34
C PHE A 147 -15.12 -7.59 -7.69
N VAL A 148 -15.08 -7.32 -6.38
CA VAL A 148 -16.23 -6.75 -5.66
C VAL A 148 -16.38 -5.24 -5.88
N ASN A 149 -17.58 -4.74 -5.56
CA ASN A 149 -17.93 -3.33 -5.61
C ASN A 149 -17.03 -2.49 -4.67
N LEU A 150 -16.99 -1.17 -4.89
CA LEU A 150 -16.11 -0.29 -4.10
C LEU A 150 -16.42 -0.33 -2.61
N LEU A 151 -17.69 -0.42 -2.23
CA LEU A 151 -18.09 -0.49 -0.83
C LEU A 151 -17.56 -1.77 -0.15
N SER A 152 -17.75 -2.94 -0.76
CA SER A 152 -17.20 -4.19 -0.23
C SER A 152 -15.68 -4.24 -0.28
N LYS A 153 -15.02 -3.52 -1.21
CA LYS A 153 -13.55 -3.38 -1.19
C LYS A 153 -13.09 -2.58 0.02
N ALA A 154 -13.81 -1.52 0.35
CA ALA A 154 -13.49 -0.59 1.43
C ALA A 154 -13.76 -1.19 2.83
N THR A 155 -14.88 -1.91 3.00
CA THR A 155 -15.30 -2.49 4.28
C THR A 155 -14.97 -3.97 4.43
N TYR A 156 -14.39 -4.60 3.40
CA TYR A 156 -14.10 -6.04 3.35
C TYR A 156 -15.33 -6.94 3.58
N TRP A 157 -16.51 -6.49 3.13
CA TRP A 157 -17.77 -7.20 3.39
C TRP A 157 -17.79 -8.67 2.90
N TRP A 158 -17.17 -8.96 1.75
CA TRP A 158 -17.06 -10.31 1.22
C TRP A 158 -16.40 -11.31 2.20
N MET A 159 -15.52 -10.83 3.08
CA MET A 159 -14.80 -11.64 4.06
C MET A 159 -15.72 -12.19 5.16
N ASN A 160 -16.87 -11.56 5.41
CA ASN A 160 -17.83 -12.01 6.43
C ASN A 160 -18.26 -13.47 6.20
N THR A 161 -18.49 -13.85 4.95
CA THR A 161 -18.86 -15.22 4.59
C THR A 161 -17.79 -16.23 4.98
N LEU A 162 -16.52 -15.89 4.76
CA LEU A 162 -15.37 -16.72 5.11
C LEU A 162 -15.15 -16.79 6.62
N ILE A 163 -15.26 -15.66 7.33
CA ILE A 163 -15.10 -15.61 8.80
C ILE A 163 -16.20 -16.41 9.49
N MET A 164 -17.46 -16.26 9.07
CA MET A 164 -18.57 -17.02 9.63
C MET A 164 -18.43 -18.52 9.35
N SER A 165 -17.94 -18.89 8.16
CA SER A 165 -17.64 -20.30 7.85
C SER A 165 -16.48 -20.85 8.69
N ALA A 166 -15.43 -20.04 8.91
CA ALA A 166 -14.25 -20.41 9.69
C ALA A 166 -14.56 -20.64 11.18
N HIS A 167 -15.58 -19.95 11.70
CA HIS A 167 -16.06 -20.20 13.06
C HIS A 167 -16.70 -21.59 13.20
N LYS A 168 -17.38 -22.07 12.15
CA LYS A 168 -18.05 -23.38 12.16
C LYS A 168 -17.11 -24.54 11.86
N LYS A 169 -16.10 -24.34 11.02
CA LYS A 169 -15.16 -25.36 10.58
C LYS A 169 -13.75 -24.78 10.46
N PRO A 170 -12.70 -25.52 10.85
CA PRO A 170 -11.32 -25.08 10.63
C PRO A 170 -11.05 -24.85 9.14
N ILE A 171 -10.15 -23.91 8.84
CA ILE A 171 -9.84 -23.51 7.46
C ILE A 171 -8.80 -24.48 6.88
N ASP A 172 -9.25 -25.34 5.96
CA ASP A 172 -8.36 -26.13 5.12
C ASP A 172 -7.80 -25.30 3.96
N LEU A 173 -6.66 -25.72 3.38
CA LEU A 173 -6.10 -25.10 2.16
C LEU A 173 -7.12 -25.05 1.01
N LYS A 174 -7.98 -26.07 0.91
CA LYS A 174 -9.09 -26.11 -0.06
C LYS A 174 -10.13 -25.01 0.19
N ALA A 175 -10.30 -24.58 1.44
CA ALA A 175 -11.27 -23.57 1.84
C ALA A 175 -10.80 -22.13 1.53
N ILE A 176 -9.49 -21.90 1.37
CA ILE A 176 -8.89 -20.60 0.99
C ILE A 176 -9.08 -20.32 -0.51
N GLY A 177 -9.07 -21.37 -1.33
CA GLY A 177 -9.23 -21.26 -2.78
C GLY A 177 -7.97 -20.81 -3.52
N LYS A 178 -8.10 -20.66 -4.83
CA LYS A 178 -7.06 -20.15 -5.74
C LYS A 178 -7.01 -18.62 -5.70
N LEU A 179 -5.83 -18.09 -6.01
CA LEU A 179 -5.62 -16.66 -6.19
C LEU A 179 -6.06 -16.19 -7.60
N PRO A 180 -6.60 -14.96 -7.71
CA PRO A 180 -6.90 -14.33 -9.00
C PRO A 180 -5.67 -14.21 -9.90
N ILE A 181 -5.86 -14.20 -11.22
CA ILE A 181 -4.77 -14.10 -12.22
C ILE A 181 -3.84 -12.91 -11.95
N ALA A 182 -4.39 -11.77 -11.52
CA ALA A 182 -3.62 -10.56 -11.21
C ALA A 182 -2.60 -10.73 -10.06
N MET A 183 -2.83 -11.68 -9.15
CA MET A 183 -1.97 -11.93 -7.98
C MET A 183 -1.13 -13.21 -8.12
N ARG A 184 -1.23 -13.91 -9.26
CA ARG A 184 -0.43 -15.11 -9.50
C ARG A 184 1.04 -14.76 -9.70
N ALA A 185 1.93 -15.61 -9.18
CA ALA A 185 3.38 -15.42 -9.28
C ALA A 185 3.84 -15.30 -10.74
N LEU A 186 3.28 -16.08 -11.67
CA LEU A 186 3.63 -16.03 -13.10
C LEU A 186 3.35 -14.66 -13.73
N THR A 187 2.14 -14.12 -13.52
CA THR A 187 1.75 -12.80 -14.05
C THR A 187 2.68 -11.69 -13.54
N ASN A 188 2.94 -11.70 -12.24
CA ASN A 188 3.81 -10.71 -11.60
C ASN A 188 5.29 -10.89 -12.01
N TYR A 189 5.74 -12.13 -12.21
CA TYR A 189 7.06 -12.45 -12.71
C TYR A 189 7.28 -11.93 -14.12
N VAL A 190 6.35 -12.16 -15.05
CA VAL A 190 6.45 -11.67 -16.44
C VAL A 190 6.53 -10.14 -16.45
N CYS A 191 5.68 -9.46 -15.68
CA CYS A 191 5.71 -8.00 -15.56
C CYS A 191 7.07 -7.47 -15.05
N LEU A 192 7.63 -8.11 -14.02
CA LEU A 192 8.93 -7.72 -13.46
C LEU A 192 10.09 -8.04 -14.42
N LYS A 193 10.05 -9.21 -15.06
CA LYS A 193 11.06 -9.65 -16.04
C LYS A 193 11.11 -8.70 -17.22
N ASP A 194 9.96 -8.36 -17.83
CA ASP A 194 9.88 -7.43 -18.95
C ASP A 194 10.43 -6.05 -18.57
N ALA A 195 10.11 -5.57 -17.37
CA ALA A 195 10.64 -4.31 -16.86
C ALA A 195 12.16 -4.34 -16.64
N TYR A 196 12.70 -5.47 -16.18
CA TYR A 196 14.14 -5.67 -15.97
C TYR A 196 14.90 -5.82 -17.30
N GLU A 197 14.37 -6.57 -18.26
CA GLU A 197 14.96 -6.73 -19.59
C GLU A 197 14.97 -5.41 -20.37
N GLU A 198 13.91 -4.61 -20.27
CA GLU A 198 13.89 -3.29 -20.90
C GLU A 198 14.96 -2.37 -20.29
N GLN A 199 15.24 -2.50 -19.00
CA GLN A 199 16.36 -1.80 -18.38
C GLN A 199 17.70 -2.32 -18.86
N LYS A 200 17.88 -3.64 -18.94
CA LYS A 200 19.13 -4.25 -19.46
C LYS A 200 19.42 -3.76 -20.88
N LYS A 201 18.40 -3.65 -21.73
CA LYS A 201 18.53 -3.07 -23.09
C LYS A 201 18.97 -1.61 -23.08
N LYS A 202 18.32 -0.75 -22.28
CA LYS A 202 18.70 0.68 -22.16
C LYS A 202 20.11 0.91 -21.62
N VAL A 203 20.57 -0.01 -20.78
CA VAL A 203 21.91 0.02 -20.22
C VAL A 203 22.95 -0.55 -21.19
N ALA A 204 22.59 -1.51 -22.04
CA ALA A 204 23.48 -1.97 -23.12
C ALA A 204 23.88 -0.82 -24.07
N ASP A 205 23.00 0.17 -24.26
CA ASP A 205 23.31 1.40 -25.02
C ASP A 205 24.31 2.34 -24.30
N HIS A 206 24.58 2.12 -23.01
CA HIS A 206 25.46 2.95 -22.16
C HIS A 206 26.39 2.08 -21.29
N PRO A 207 27.62 1.74 -21.74
CA PRO A 207 28.49 0.75 -21.09
C PRO A 207 28.96 1.10 -19.66
N ASN A 208 28.77 2.34 -19.20
CA ASN A 208 29.18 2.78 -17.86
C ASN A 208 28.09 2.61 -16.78
N ARG A 209 26.92 2.05 -17.11
CA ARG A 209 25.84 1.84 -16.13
C ARG A 209 25.59 0.36 -15.90
N THR A 210 25.22 0.01 -14.68
CA THR A 210 24.71 -1.32 -14.34
C THR A 210 23.17 -1.30 -14.34
N PRO A 211 22.48 -2.37 -14.77
CA PRO A 211 21.03 -2.44 -14.68
C PRO A 211 20.63 -2.46 -13.20
N SER A 212 19.66 -1.63 -12.82
CA SER A 212 19.23 -1.46 -11.43
C SER A 212 17.87 -2.11 -11.18
N ILE A 213 17.84 -3.25 -10.48
CA ILE A 213 16.57 -3.92 -10.15
C ILE A 213 15.56 -3.03 -9.42
N TRP A 214 16.03 -2.06 -8.63
CA TRP A 214 15.18 -1.08 -7.95
C TRP A 214 14.26 -0.32 -8.92
N LEU A 215 14.79 0.09 -10.08
CA LEU A 215 14.03 0.86 -11.05
C LEU A 215 13.06 -0.04 -11.83
N ALA A 216 13.42 -1.30 -12.09
CA ALA A 216 12.51 -2.30 -12.66
C ALA A 216 11.32 -2.55 -11.72
N MET A 217 11.58 -2.71 -10.42
CA MET A 217 10.54 -2.86 -9.40
C MET A 217 9.63 -1.62 -9.32
N TYR A 218 10.21 -0.41 -9.31
CA TYR A 218 9.45 0.83 -9.33
C TYR A 218 8.57 0.93 -10.58
N ARG A 219 9.07 0.51 -11.74
CA ARG A 219 8.30 0.55 -12.98
C ARG A 219 7.15 -0.47 -13.01
N ALA A 220 7.37 -1.67 -12.49
CA ALA A 220 6.37 -2.74 -12.46
C ALA A 220 5.29 -2.49 -11.39
N PHE A 221 5.68 -2.07 -10.18
CA PHE A 221 4.80 -2.00 -9.00
C PHE A 221 4.58 -0.57 -8.47
N GLY A 222 5.15 0.47 -9.08
CA GLY A 222 5.06 1.84 -8.59
C GLY A 222 3.66 2.46 -8.68
N ARG A 223 2.82 2.05 -9.64
CA ARG A 223 1.47 2.60 -9.80
C ARG A 223 0.56 2.28 -8.59
N PRO A 224 0.44 1.02 -8.12
CA PRO A 224 -0.25 0.71 -6.87
C PRO A 224 0.31 1.43 -5.65
N ILE A 225 1.65 1.55 -5.55
CA ILE A 225 2.28 2.23 -4.42
C ILE A 225 1.88 3.71 -4.39
N LEU A 226 1.94 4.40 -5.53
CA LEU A 226 1.50 5.78 -5.64
C LEU A 226 0.02 5.94 -5.26
N LEU A 227 -0.85 5.02 -5.71
CA LEU A 227 -2.25 5.01 -5.30
C LEU A 227 -2.38 4.87 -3.78
N SER A 228 -1.63 3.96 -3.17
CA SER A 228 -1.61 3.83 -1.72
C SER A 228 -1.14 5.10 -1.03
N SER A 229 -0.10 5.77 -1.54
CA SER A 229 0.37 7.05 -1.01
C SER A 229 -0.74 8.08 -0.98
N THR A 230 -1.51 8.18 -2.07
CA THR A 230 -2.60 9.15 -2.14
C THR A 230 -3.68 8.88 -1.09
N PHE A 231 -4.05 7.61 -0.87
CA PHE A 231 -4.98 7.26 0.21
C PHE A 231 -4.40 7.55 1.58
N ARG A 232 -3.10 7.31 1.78
CA ARG A 232 -2.44 7.63 3.04
C ARG A 232 -2.46 9.13 3.34
N TYR A 233 -2.07 9.96 2.38
CA TYR A 233 -2.10 11.42 2.53
C TYR A 233 -3.50 11.94 2.81
N LEU A 234 -4.50 11.42 2.10
CA LEU A 234 -5.89 11.79 2.33
C LEU A 234 -6.37 11.39 3.74
N ALA A 235 -5.98 10.20 4.21
CA ALA A 235 -6.26 9.77 5.58
C ALA A 235 -5.55 10.64 6.63
N ASP A 236 -4.31 11.06 6.37
CA ASP A 236 -3.57 11.92 7.31
C ASP A 236 -4.21 13.32 7.39
N LEU A 237 -4.62 13.90 6.25
CA LEU A 237 -5.37 15.17 6.19
C LEU A 237 -6.70 15.09 6.96
N LEU A 238 -7.47 14.02 6.74
CA LEU A 238 -8.73 13.81 7.46
C LEU A 238 -8.50 13.55 8.96
N GLY A 239 -7.34 13.01 9.34
CA GLY A 239 -6.97 12.83 10.75
C GLY A 239 -6.85 14.14 11.52
N PHE A 240 -6.40 15.20 10.85
CA PHE A 240 -6.33 16.54 11.46
C PHE A 240 -7.69 17.22 11.59
N ALA A 241 -8.71 16.81 10.82
CA ALA A 241 -10.07 17.31 11.00
C ALA A 241 -10.62 16.95 12.39
N GLY A 242 -10.18 15.86 13.00
CA GLY A 242 -10.60 15.43 14.34
C GLY A 242 -10.36 16.50 15.41
N PRO A 243 -9.10 16.86 15.71
CA PRO A 243 -8.77 17.90 16.69
C PRO A 243 -9.39 19.27 16.37
N LEU A 244 -9.48 19.64 15.08
CA LEU A 244 -10.10 20.91 14.67
C LEU A 244 -11.61 20.94 14.98
N CYS A 245 -12.33 19.84 14.72
CA CYS A 245 -13.73 19.73 15.09
C CYS A 245 -13.92 19.74 16.61
N ILE A 246 -13.03 19.07 17.36
CA ILE A 246 -13.08 19.10 18.84
C ILE A 246 -12.89 20.52 19.37
N SER A 247 -11.92 21.26 18.84
CA SER A 247 -11.71 22.68 19.20
C SER A 247 -12.98 23.49 18.95
N GLY A 248 -13.56 23.37 17.75
CA GLY A 248 -14.76 24.11 17.39
C GLY A 248 -15.95 23.78 18.30
N ILE A 249 -16.21 22.50 18.58
CA ILE A 249 -17.32 22.04 19.44
C ILE A 249 -17.20 22.60 20.86
N ILE A 250 -15.98 22.63 21.42
CA ILE A 250 -15.76 23.09 22.80
C ILE A 250 -15.86 24.62 22.88
N GLU A 251 -15.31 25.33 21.90
CA GLU A 251 -15.38 26.79 21.83
C GLU A 251 -16.83 27.27 21.77
N THR A 252 -17.64 26.66 20.91
CA THR A 252 -19.07 26.99 20.76
C THR A 252 -19.89 26.60 21.99
N LEU A 253 -19.59 25.46 22.63
CA LEU A 253 -20.23 25.07 23.89
C LEU A 253 -19.94 26.08 25.02
N SER A 254 -18.68 26.53 25.15
CA SER A 254 -18.30 27.54 26.13
C SER A 254 -18.94 28.91 25.86
N ALA A 255 -19.06 29.29 24.59
CA ALA A 255 -19.72 30.54 24.19
C ALA A 255 -21.23 30.52 24.50
N ASN A 256 -21.90 29.39 24.28
CA ASN A 256 -23.32 29.23 24.61
C ASN A 256 -23.57 29.26 26.12
N HIS A 257 -22.74 28.58 26.91
CA HIS A 257 -22.84 28.62 28.37
C HIS A 257 -22.64 30.03 28.93
N ASN A 258 -21.74 30.83 28.35
CA ASN A 258 -21.55 32.23 28.75
C ASN A 258 -22.72 33.13 28.35
N LYS A 259 -23.41 32.83 27.23
CA LYS A 259 -24.64 33.53 26.84
C LYS A 259 -25.79 33.21 27.78
N ASP A 260 -26.03 31.95 28.12
CA ASP A 260 -27.10 31.55 29.04
C ASP A 260 -26.94 32.21 30.43
N ASN A 261 -25.69 32.41 30.88
CA ASN A 261 -25.39 33.14 32.11
C ASN A 261 -25.57 34.67 31.99
N SER A 262 -25.53 35.23 30.78
CA SER A 262 -25.61 36.68 30.51
C SER A 262 -27.03 37.13 30.08
N THR A 263 -27.89 36.22 29.62
CA THR A 263 -29.25 36.51 29.14
C THR A 263 -30.34 36.09 30.12
N ALA A 264 -30.24 36.58 31.36
CA ALA A 264 -31.42 36.98 32.15
C ALA A 264 -31.92 38.40 31.74
N SER A 265 -31.31 39.03 30.74
CA SER A 265 -31.81 40.28 30.18
C SER A 265 -31.75 40.32 28.65
N ASN A 266 -32.94 40.52 28.09
CA ASN A 266 -33.27 41.09 26.78
C ASN A 266 -33.14 40.21 25.53
N THR A 267 -34.33 39.72 25.19
CA THR A 267 -34.86 39.27 23.92
C THR A 267 -34.53 40.13 22.69
N THR A 268 -34.55 39.43 21.54
CA THR A 268 -34.94 39.91 20.20
C THR A 268 -33.86 40.60 19.36
N TYR A 269 -33.08 39.81 18.63
CA TYR A 269 -32.87 40.07 17.20
C TYR A 269 -32.89 38.73 16.45
N ALA A 270 -34.06 38.40 15.90
CA ALA A 270 -34.18 37.50 14.78
C ALA A 270 -33.50 38.17 13.58
N SER A 271 -32.24 37.82 13.32
CA SER A 271 -31.58 38.16 12.08
C SER A 271 -32.35 37.51 10.93
N THR A 272 -33.09 38.35 10.23
CA THR A 272 -33.88 38.06 9.04
C THR A 272 -32.92 37.94 7.87
N GLU A 273 -32.14 36.87 7.81
CA GLU A 273 -31.62 36.38 6.54
C GLU A 273 -31.90 34.87 6.46
N PRO A 274 -32.69 34.39 5.48
CA PRO A 274 -33.10 32.98 5.37
C PRO A 274 -31.95 32.03 4.94
N PHE A 275 -30.72 32.54 4.82
CA PHE A 275 -29.57 31.80 4.31
C PHE A 275 -28.36 31.97 5.22
N LEU A 276 -27.78 30.84 5.63
CA LEU A 276 -26.69 30.79 6.59
C LEU A 276 -25.34 31.02 5.90
N THR A 277 -24.45 31.79 6.54
CA THR A 277 -23.06 31.91 6.10
C THR A 277 -22.28 30.64 6.46
N SER A 278 -21.32 30.24 5.63
CA SER A 278 -20.49 29.03 5.83
C SER A 278 -19.78 28.97 7.19
N ARG A 279 -19.40 30.13 7.74
CA ARG A 279 -18.80 30.25 9.07
C ARG A 279 -19.79 29.94 10.18
N ASP A 280 -21.03 30.36 10.05
CA ASP A 280 -22.05 30.13 11.08
C ASP A 280 -22.56 28.69 11.04
N PHE A 281 -22.57 28.07 9.86
CA PHE A 281 -22.81 26.62 9.71
C PHE A 281 -21.79 25.77 10.48
N LEU A 282 -20.50 26.11 10.38
CA LEU A 282 -19.42 25.37 11.04
C LEU A 282 -19.32 25.66 12.55
N LYS A 283 -20.06 26.65 13.06
CA LYS A 283 -20.17 26.94 14.50
C LYS A 283 -21.25 26.10 15.19
N ASP A 284 -22.15 25.46 14.45
CA ASP A 284 -23.17 24.63 15.08
C ASP A 284 -22.57 23.32 15.63
N ASN A 285 -22.92 22.99 16.88
CA ASN A 285 -22.36 21.85 17.61
C ASN A 285 -22.72 20.52 16.96
N TYR A 286 -23.99 20.38 16.53
CA TYR A 286 -24.49 19.12 15.99
C TYR A 286 -23.95 18.89 14.58
N VAL A 287 -23.90 19.94 13.76
CA VAL A 287 -23.27 19.89 12.43
C VAL A 287 -21.80 19.47 12.54
N LEU A 288 -21.04 20.10 13.44
CA LEU A 288 -19.62 19.80 13.60
C LEU A 288 -19.38 18.39 14.14
N ALA A 289 -20.26 17.88 15.01
CA ALA A 289 -20.22 16.49 15.48
C ALA A 289 -20.52 15.46 14.36
N VAL A 290 -21.51 15.73 13.50
CA VAL A 290 -21.80 14.87 12.33
C VAL A 290 -20.65 14.93 11.33
N LEU A 291 -20.07 16.11 11.09
CA LEU A 291 -18.91 16.28 10.22
C LEU A 291 -17.70 15.50 10.76
N LEU A 292 -17.45 15.55 12.07
CA LEU A 292 -16.42 14.77 12.76
C LEU A 292 -16.65 13.26 12.53
N PHE A 293 -17.87 12.77 12.74
CA PHE A 293 -18.21 11.36 12.53
C PHE A 293 -17.92 10.90 11.08
N LEU A 294 -18.36 11.68 10.09
CA LEU A 294 -18.13 11.36 8.67
C LEU A 294 -16.64 11.44 8.31
N ALA A 295 -15.93 12.45 8.82
CA ALA A 295 -14.49 12.58 8.62
C ALA A 295 -13.72 11.39 9.19
N LEU A 296 -14.07 10.92 10.39
CA LEU A 296 -13.42 9.77 11.02
C LEU A 296 -13.69 8.45 10.26
N ILE A 297 -14.92 8.22 9.80
CA ILE A 297 -15.23 7.02 8.98
C ILE A 297 -14.38 7.03 7.71
N LEU A 298 -14.34 8.17 7.01
CA LEU A 298 -13.61 8.31 5.76
C LEU A 298 -12.09 8.20 5.98
N GLN A 299 -11.58 8.79 7.07
CA GLN A 299 -10.19 8.67 7.51
C GLN A 299 -9.78 7.21 7.69
N ARG A 300 -10.53 6.46 8.51
CA ARG A 300 -10.22 5.06 8.84
C ARG A 300 -10.33 4.16 7.60
N THR A 301 -11.29 4.45 6.73
CA THR A 301 -11.48 3.71 5.49
C THR A 301 -10.30 3.91 4.52
N PHE A 302 -9.86 5.15 4.30
CA PHE A 302 -8.71 5.41 3.43
C PHE A 302 -7.41 4.87 4.02
N LEU A 303 -7.23 4.95 5.33
CA LEU A 303 -6.08 4.38 6.01
C LEU A 303 -6.00 2.86 5.78
N GLN A 304 -7.12 2.15 5.95
CA GLN A 304 -7.18 0.71 5.75
C GLN A 304 -7.02 0.33 4.28
N ALA A 305 -7.60 1.10 3.35
CA ALA A 305 -7.41 0.90 1.92
C ALA A 305 -5.94 1.07 1.50
N SER A 306 -5.25 2.08 2.05
CA SER A 306 -3.82 2.28 1.86
C SER A 306 -3.02 1.06 2.34
N TYR A 307 -3.26 0.59 3.57
CA TYR A 307 -2.54 -0.58 4.08
C TYR A 307 -2.76 -1.81 3.21
N TYR A 308 -3.99 -2.07 2.79
CA TYR A 308 -4.29 -3.22 1.93
C TYR A 308 -3.60 -3.14 0.57
N VAL A 309 -3.66 -2.01 -0.14
CA VAL A 309 -3.01 -1.86 -1.46
C VAL A 309 -1.50 -2.08 -1.35
N THR A 310 -0.89 -1.60 -0.27
CA THR A 310 0.54 -1.78 -0.04
C THR A 310 0.89 -3.22 0.31
N ILE A 311 0.09 -3.87 1.16
CA ILE A 311 0.27 -5.28 1.54
C ILE A 311 0.13 -6.18 0.31
N GLU A 312 -0.91 -5.97 -0.50
CA GLU A 312 -1.10 -6.68 -1.77
C GLU A 312 0.12 -6.52 -2.68
N THR A 313 0.59 -5.28 -2.88
CA THR A 313 1.73 -5.00 -3.76
C THR A 313 3.03 -5.63 -3.24
N GLY A 314 3.27 -5.60 -1.93
CA GLY A 314 4.43 -6.23 -1.31
C GLY A 314 4.43 -7.76 -1.48
N ILE A 315 3.27 -8.41 -1.32
CA ILE A 315 3.12 -9.86 -1.53
C ILE A 315 3.33 -10.22 -3.01
N ASN A 316 2.74 -9.44 -3.93
CA ASN A 316 2.90 -9.65 -5.37
C ASN A 316 4.37 -9.49 -5.82
N LEU A 317 5.08 -8.49 -5.28
CA LEU A 317 6.51 -8.32 -5.51
C LEU A 317 7.29 -9.54 -5.00
N ARG A 318 7.02 -10.00 -3.77
CA ARG A 318 7.71 -11.18 -3.21
C ARG A 318 7.50 -12.40 -4.10
N GLY A 319 6.28 -12.64 -4.58
CA GLY A 319 5.99 -13.72 -5.52
C GLY A 319 6.78 -13.62 -6.82
N ALA A 320 6.87 -12.42 -7.41
CA ALA A 320 7.65 -12.18 -8.62
C ALA A 320 9.16 -12.38 -8.40
N LEU A 321 9.70 -11.87 -7.30
CA LEU A 321 11.11 -11.99 -6.94
C LEU A 321 11.51 -13.45 -6.71
N LEU A 322 10.67 -14.23 -6.01
CA LEU A 322 10.92 -15.66 -5.80
C LEU A 322 11.00 -16.41 -7.14
N ALA A 323 10.06 -16.15 -8.06
CA ALA A 323 10.07 -16.74 -9.40
C ALA A 323 11.30 -16.29 -10.21
N MET A 324 11.69 -15.01 -10.11
CA MET A 324 12.86 -14.47 -10.80
C MET A 324 14.17 -15.05 -10.29
N ILE A 325 14.34 -15.16 -8.97
CA ILE A 325 15.49 -15.80 -8.34
C ILE A 325 15.53 -17.28 -8.75
N TYR A 326 14.40 -17.99 -8.68
CA TYR A 326 14.34 -19.39 -9.07
C TYR A 326 14.72 -19.61 -10.54
N ASN A 327 14.19 -18.78 -11.45
CA ASN A 327 14.56 -18.85 -12.87
C ASN A 327 16.05 -18.54 -13.11
N LYS A 328 16.65 -17.63 -12.33
CA LYS A 328 18.09 -17.37 -12.38
C LYS A 328 18.90 -18.56 -11.86
N ILE A 329 18.46 -19.21 -10.78
CA ILE A 329 19.11 -20.42 -10.24
C ILE A 329 19.21 -21.51 -11.32
N LEU A 330 18.16 -21.70 -12.13
CA LEU A 330 18.15 -22.70 -13.22
C LEU A 330 19.16 -22.41 -14.34
N LYS A 331 19.67 -21.18 -14.44
CA LYS A 331 20.61 -20.74 -15.48
C LYS A 331 21.99 -20.39 -14.96
N LEU A 332 22.20 -20.43 -13.65
CA LEU A 332 23.44 -20.02 -13.02
C LEU A 332 24.56 -20.99 -13.42
N SER A 333 25.74 -20.45 -13.79
CA SER A 333 26.90 -21.29 -14.06
C SER A 333 27.31 -22.09 -12.83
N THR A 334 27.52 -23.39 -12.99
CA THR A 334 28.05 -24.26 -11.93
C THR A 334 29.41 -23.79 -11.43
N SER A 335 30.17 -23.06 -12.26
CA SER A 335 31.43 -22.40 -11.90
C SER A 335 31.30 -21.52 -10.66
N ASN A 336 30.25 -20.70 -10.60
CA ASN A 336 30.03 -19.75 -9.51
C ASN A 336 29.74 -20.47 -8.19
N LEU A 337 29.17 -21.68 -8.27
CA LEU A 337 28.89 -22.53 -7.12
C LEU A 337 30.13 -23.33 -6.68
N SER A 338 30.92 -23.84 -7.64
CA SER A 338 32.10 -24.67 -7.37
C SER A 338 33.34 -23.86 -6.97
N MET A 339 33.49 -22.64 -7.50
CA MET A 339 34.58 -21.71 -7.16
C MET A 339 34.32 -20.97 -5.83
N GLY A 340 33.16 -21.18 -5.20
CA GLY A 340 32.83 -20.62 -3.89
C GLY A 340 32.41 -19.14 -3.88
N GLU A 341 32.26 -18.51 -5.06
CA GLU A 341 31.77 -17.13 -5.16
C GLU A 341 30.33 -17.00 -4.62
N MET A 342 29.50 -18.03 -4.82
CA MET A 342 28.15 -18.06 -4.26
C MET A 342 27.77 -19.42 -3.68
N THR A 343 27.48 -19.42 -2.38
CA THR A 343 27.11 -20.64 -1.63
C THR A 343 25.60 -20.88 -1.63
N LEU A 344 25.18 -22.14 -1.52
CA LEU A 344 23.77 -22.51 -1.35
C LEU A 344 23.13 -21.81 -0.14
N GLY A 345 23.91 -21.58 0.93
CA GLY A 345 23.49 -20.81 2.11
C GLY A 345 23.15 -19.35 1.80
N GLN A 346 23.97 -18.68 0.97
CA GLN A 346 23.68 -17.31 0.53
C GLN A 346 22.42 -17.24 -0.33
N ILE A 347 22.19 -18.21 -1.22
CA ILE A 347 20.97 -18.29 -2.04
C ILE A 347 19.73 -18.49 -1.15
N ASN A 348 19.80 -19.39 -0.16
CA ASN A 348 18.69 -19.61 0.77
C ASN A 348 18.42 -18.35 1.62
N ASN A 349 19.47 -17.63 2.04
CA ASN A 349 19.33 -16.34 2.71
C ASN A 349 18.68 -15.28 1.79
N LEU A 350 19.05 -15.22 0.51
CA LEU A 350 18.44 -14.32 -0.47
C LEU A 350 16.93 -14.56 -0.59
N VAL A 351 16.52 -15.83 -0.71
CA VAL A 351 15.12 -16.26 -0.82
C VAL A 351 14.35 -15.99 0.47
N ALA A 352 14.88 -16.36 1.64
CA ALA A 352 14.14 -16.33 2.90
C ALA A 352 14.15 -14.95 3.59
N ILE A 353 15.30 -14.29 3.61
CA ILE A 353 15.53 -13.07 4.39
C ILE A 353 15.43 -11.84 3.49
N GLU A 354 16.18 -11.79 2.39
CA GLU A 354 16.27 -10.56 1.59
C GLU A 354 14.94 -10.25 0.87
N THR A 355 14.25 -11.25 0.29
CA THR A 355 12.91 -11.01 -0.29
C THR A 355 11.87 -10.58 0.75
N ASN A 356 11.97 -11.10 1.99
CA ASN A 356 11.05 -10.77 3.07
C ASN A 356 11.31 -9.33 3.58
N GLN A 357 12.56 -8.91 3.70
CA GLN A 357 12.91 -7.53 4.05
C GLN A 357 12.36 -6.53 3.01
N LEU A 358 12.46 -6.88 1.72
CA LEU A 358 11.96 -6.05 0.64
C LEU A 358 10.42 -6.00 0.60
N MET A 359 9.74 -7.10 0.91
CA MET A 359 8.28 -7.14 1.13
C MET A 359 7.87 -6.20 2.27
N TRP A 360 8.52 -6.29 3.43
CA TRP A 360 8.25 -5.42 4.58
C TRP A 360 8.56 -3.95 4.30
N PHE A 361 9.61 -3.66 3.54
CA PHE A 361 9.88 -2.32 3.08
C PHE A 361 8.74 -1.77 2.23
N LEU A 362 8.21 -2.56 1.28
CA LEU A 362 7.04 -2.13 0.52
C LEU A 362 5.85 -1.84 1.42
N PHE A 363 5.55 -2.69 2.42
CA PHE A 363 4.46 -2.46 3.39
C PHE A 363 4.57 -1.10 4.12
N LEU A 364 5.79 -0.63 4.33
CA LEU A 364 6.08 0.63 5.03
C LEU A 364 6.39 1.79 4.07
N CYS A 365 6.45 1.55 2.77
CA CYS A 365 6.88 2.54 1.77
C CYS A 365 6.03 3.82 1.80
N PRO A 366 4.67 3.76 1.87
CA PRO A 366 3.85 4.96 2.05
C PRO A 366 4.17 5.78 3.29
N ASN A 367 4.59 5.13 4.38
CA ASN A 367 4.89 5.82 5.63
C ASN A 367 6.16 6.67 5.51
N LEU A 368 7.10 6.31 4.62
CA LEU A 368 8.38 7.00 4.46
C LEU A 368 8.21 8.48 4.06
N TRP A 369 7.24 8.78 3.20
CA TRP A 369 6.92 10.15 2.78
C TRP A 369 5.69 10.74 3.47
N ALA A 370 4.76 9.91 3.95
CA ALA A 370 3.55 10.41 4.60
C ALA A 370 3.80 10.86 6.04
N MET A 371 4.60 10.12 6.82
CA MET A 371 4.89 10.47 8.21
C MET A 371 5.60 11.83 8.36
N PRO A 372 6.60 12.20 7.54
CA PRO A 372 7.18 13.55 7.60
C PRO A 372 6.16 14.64 7.33
N VAL A 373 5.30 14.47 6.32
CA VAL A 373 4.22 15.43 6.01
C VAL A 373 3.23 15.53 7.18
N GLN A 374 2.86 14.40 7.77
CA GLN A 374 1.99 14.35 8.94
C GLN A 374 2.62 15.07 10.14
N ILE A 375 3.91 14.90 10.40
CA ILE A 375 4.61 15.59 11.49
C ILE A 375 4.65 17.10 11.24
N ILE A 376 5.03 17.53 10.04
CA ILE A 376 5.13 18.96 9.68
C ILE A 376 3.75 19.63 9.81
N MET A 377 2.71 19.02 9.23
CA MET A 377 1.34 19.56 9.33
C MET A 377 0.86 19.60 10.78
N GLY A 378 1.10 18.54 11.56
CA GLY A 378 0.72 18.50 12.97
C GLY A 378 1.38 19.60 13.80
N VAL A 379 2.66 19.88 13.57
CA VAL A 379 3.38 20.99 14.24
C VAL A 379 2.84 22.35 13.82
N ILE A 380 2.53 22.54 12.52
CA ILE A 380 1.90 23.79 12.03
C ILE A 380 0.54 24.01 12.70
N LEU A 381 -0.31 22.98 12.77
CA LEU A 381 -1.62 23.08 13.43
C LEU A 381 -1.48 23.36 14.94
N LEU A 382 -0.52 22.71 15.59
CA LEU A 382 -0.24 22.93 17.01
C LEU A 382 0.22 24.37 17.27
N TYR A 383 1.07 24.93 16.39
CA TYR A 383 1.51 26.32 16.44
C TYR A 383 0.34 27.30 16.24
N HIS A 384 -0.60 27.00 15.36
CA HIS A 384 -1.80 27.82 15.20
C HIS A 384 -2.72 27.82 16.44
N LEU A 385 -2.76 26.72 17.21
CA LEU A 385 -3.61 26.62 18.40
C LEU A 385 -2.97 27.23 19.65
N LEU A 386 -1.67 26.98 19.87
CA LEU A 386 -0.96 27.31 21.12
C LEU A 386 0.13 28.39 20.97
N GLY A 387 0.34 28.91 19.76
CA GLY A 387 1.33 29.97 19.52
C GLY A 387 2.76 29.48 19.76
N LYS A 388 3.59 30.33 20.41
CA LYS A 388 5.02 30.08 20.58
C LYS A 388 5.31 28.88 21.49
N SER A 389 4.44 28.61 22.45
CA SER A 389 4.56 27.46 23.36
C SER A 389 4.58 26.11 22.63
N ALA A 390 3.84 25.96 21.52
CA ALA A 390 3.82 24.74 20.71
C ALA A 390 5.20 24.33 20.20
N VAL A 391 6.09 25.31 19.93
CA VAL A 391 7.45 25.07 19.46
C VAL A 391 8.27 24.37 20.53
N VAL A 392 8.04 24.66 21.81
CA VAL A 392 8.71 23.98 22.92
C VAL A 392 8.29 22.51 22.98
N GLY A 393 6.99 22.22 22.86
CA GLY A 393 6.49 20.85 22.79
C GLY A 393 7.07 20.06 21.61
N ALA A 394 7.11 20.68 20.43
CA ALA A 394 7.73 20.09 19.25
C ALA A 394 9.25 19.88 19.43
N ALA A 395 9.95 20.81 20.09
CA ALA A 395 11.37 20.69 20.41
C ALA A 395 11.64 19.55 21.40
N VAL A 396 10.81 19.40 22.44
CA VAL A 396 10.90 18.27 23.39
C VAL A 396 10.77 16.95 22.65
N ILE A 397 9.78 16.83 21.77
CA ILE A 397 9.61 15.64 20.92
C ILE A 397 10.84 15.39 20.03
N LEU A 398 11.36 16.44 19.38
CA LEU A 398 12.49 16.34 18.47
C LEU A 398 13.79 15.98 19.22
N LEU A 399 13.98 16.47 20.44
CA LEU A 399 15.12 16.12 21.31
C LEU A 399 15.01 14.69 21.87
N LEU A 400 13.79 14.20 22.10
CA LEU A 400 13.56 12.85 22.63
C LEU A 400 13.62 11.77 21.53
N ALA A 401 13.44 12.12 20.26
CA ALA A 401 13.54 11.19 19.13
C ALA A 401 14.95 10.53 18.98
N PRO A 402 16.08 11.27 19.06
CA PRO A 402 17.42 10.68 19.11
C PRO A 402 17.62 9.69 20.27
N ILE A 403 17.05 9.97 21.44
CA ILE A 403 17.14 9.08 22.60
C ILE A 403 16.40 7.77 22.31
N GLN A 404 15.19 7.86 21.77
CA GLN A 404 14.42 6.70 21.35
C GLN A 404 15.14 5.88 20.27
N TYR A 405 15.80 6.55 19.32
CA TYR A 405 16.63 5.89 18.31
C TYR A 405 17.82 5.16 18.94
N PHE A 406 18.53 5.78 19.89
CA PHE A 406 19.65 5.16 20.60
C PHE A 406 19.21 3.93 21.42
N ILE A 407 18.06 4.01 22.10
CA ILE A 407 17.48 2.85 22.80
C ILE A 407 17.15 1.75 21.79
N ALA A 408 16.58 2.09 20.64
CA ALA A 408 16.24 1.12 19.59
C ALA A 408 17.48 0.44 18.97
N THR A 409 18.60 1.15 18.81
CA THR A 409 19.85 0.56 18.32
C THR A 409 20.45 -0.39 19.36
N LYS A 410 20.47 -0.01 20.64
CA LYS A 410 20.92 -0.87 21.74
C LYS A 410 20.01 -2.09 21.95
N LEU A 411 18.71 -1.91 21.80
CA LEU A 411 17.73 -3.01 21.77
C LEU A 411 18.05 -4.01 20.64
N ALA A 412 18.36 -3.52 19.43
CA ALA A 412 18.71 -4.36 18.30
C ALA A 412 20.05 -5.11 18.51
N GLU A 413 21.03 -4.46 19.12
CA GLU A 413 22.32 -5.06 19.48
C GLU A 413 22.15 -6.17 20.53
N ALA A 414 21.37 -5.91 21.59
CA ALA A 414 21.03 -6.91 22.60
C ALA A 414 20.24 -8.09 22.01
N GLN A 415 19.28 -7.82 21.12
CA GLN A 415 18.53 -8.85 20.41
C GLN A 415 19.43 -9.74 19.56
N LYS A 416 20.42 -9.15 18.87
CA LYS A 416 21.39 -9.89 18.07
C LYS A 416 22.23 -10.82 18.96
N SER A 417 22.81 -10.29 20.04
CA SER A 417 23.58 -11.10 21.00
C SER A 417 22.76 -12.24 21.60
N THR A 418 21.50 -11.98 21.96
CA THR A 418 20.58 -13.01 22.47
C THR A 418 20.33 -14.10 21.43
N LEU A 419 20.14 -13.74 20.16
CA LEU A 419 19.93 -14.69 19.07
C LEU A 419 21.18 -15.56 18.83
N ASP A 420 22.37 -14.98 18.93
CA ASP A 420 23.64 -15.71 18.78
C ASP A 420 23.79 -16.78 19.88
N TYR A 421 23.57 -16.42 21.16
CA TYR A 421 23.58 -17.38 22.27
C TYR A 421 22.48 -18.44 22.17
N SER A 422 21.26 -18.04 21.76
CA SER A 422 20.16 -19.00 21.53
C SER A 422 20.51 -19.99 20.41
N THR A 423 21.20 -19.55 19.36
CA THR A 423 21.61 -20.42 18.25
C THR A 423 22.67 -21.41 18.71
N GLU A 424 23.66 -20.98 19.50
CA GLU A 424 24.66 -21.87 20.11
C GLU A 424 23.99 -22.92 21.01
N ARG A 425 23.05 -22.50 21.87
CA ARG A 425 22.30 -23.41 22.74
C ARG A 425 21.53 -24.43 21.92
N LEU A 426 20.78 -24.00 20.90
CA LEU A 426 20.02 -24.89 20.01
C LEU A 426 20.93 -25.90 19.31
N LYS A 427 22.12 -25.49 18.89
CA LYS A 427 23.12 -26.40 18.31
C LYS A 427 23.55 -27.48 19.30
N LYS A 428 23.96 -27.10 20.53
CA LYS A 428 24.34 -28.05 21.59
C LYS A 428 23.20 -29.00 21.96
N THR A 429 21.98 -28.48 22.10
CA THR A 429 20.80 -29.31 22.37
C THR A 429 20.53 -30.31 21.24
N ASN A 430 20.69 -29.89 19.98
CA ASN A 430 20.51 -30.79 18.83
C ASN A 430 21.58 -31.89 18.77
N GLU A 431 22.83 -31.59 19.12
CA GLU A 431 23.91 -32.58 19.22
C GLU A 431 23.61 -33.65 20.29
N ILE A 432 23.10 -33.23 21.46
CA ILE A 432 22.66 -34.16 22.52
C ILE A 432 21.51 -35.05 22.06
N LEU A 433 20.48 -34.47 21.40
CA LEU A 433 19.33 -35.23 20.91
C LEU A 433 19.73 -36.26 19.84
N LYS A 434 20.66 -35.92 18.95
CA LYS A 434 21.20 -36.86 17.96
C LYS A 434 21.99 -38.00 18.61
N GLY A 435 22.70 -37.73 19.71
CA GLY A 435 23.54 -38.69 20.43
C GLY A 435 22.87 -39.41 21.60
N ILE A 436 21.56 -39.26 21.81
CA ILE A 436 20.92 -39.57 23.11
C ILE A 436 21.13 -40.99 23.61
N LYS A 437 21.17 -41.99 22.72
CA LYS A 437 21.41 -43.39 23.08
C LYS A 437 22.81 -43.59 23.65
N LEU A 438 23.83 -42.98 23.02
CA LEU A 438 25.21 -43.05 23.47
C LEU A 438 25.35 -42.39 24.85
N LEU A 439 24.83 -41.16 24.99
CA LEU A 439 24.87 -40.41 26.23
C LEU A 439 24.28 -41.19 27.42
N LYS A 440 23.12 -41.82 27.23
CA LYS A 440 22.47 -42.65 28.26
C LYS A 440 23.23 -43.92 28.60
N LEU A 441 23.86 -44.58 27.62
CA LEU A 441 24.64 -45.80 27.86
C LEU A 441 25.87 -45.53 28.73
N TYR A 442 26.45 -44.33 28.62
CA TYR A 442 27.60 -43.89 29.40
C TYR A 442 27.23 -43.09 30.66
N ALA A 443 25.94 -42.89 30.96
CA ALA A 443 25.45 -42.03 32.04
C ALA A 443 26.03 -40.59 31.98
N TRP A 444 26.27 -40.06 30.78
CA TRP A 444 26.87 -38.73 30.55
C TRP A 444 25.84 -37.60 30.48
N GLU A 445 24.55 -37.89 30.66
CA GLU A 445 23.47 -36.91 30.54
C GLU A 445 23.68 -35.67 31.41
N HIS A 446 24.12 -35.85 32.66
CA HIS A 446 24.29 -34.74 33.61
C HIS A 446 25.39 -33.77 33.16
N VAL A 447 26.51 -34.30 32.66
CA VAL A 447 27.64 -33.49 32.18
C VAL A 447 27.24 -32.65 30.96
N PHE A 448 26.53 -33.26 30.01
CA PHE A 448 26.06 -32.55 28.81
C PHE A 448 24.90 -31.60 29.11
N CYS A 449 24.05 -31.92 30.09
CA CYS A 449 23.01 -31.00 30.57
C CYS A 449 23.63 -29.73 31.15
N GLN A 450 24.65 -29.88 31.99
CA GLN A 450 25.37 -28.75 32.58
C GLN A 450 26.01 -27.85 31.50
N ASN A 451 26.61 -28.42 30.45
CA ASN A 451 27.14 -27.64 29.33
C ASN A 451 26.07 -26.81 28.58
N VAL A 452 24.84 -27.32 28.48
CA VAL A 452 23.70 -26.57 27.91
C VAL A 452 23.22 -25.50 28.87
N GLU A 453 23.17 -25.80 30.18
CA GLU A 453 22.82 -24.83 31.22
C GLU A 453 23.79 -23.65 31.28
N ASP A 454 25.10 -23.88 31.15
CA ASP A 454 26.10 -22.81 31.08
C ASP A 454 25.92 -21.91 29.84
N THR A 455 25.40 -22.47 28.75
CA THR A 455 25.05 -21.67 27.56
C THR A 455 23.74 -20.92 27.80
N ARG A 456 22.79 -21.53 28.52
CA ARG A 456 21.51 -20.94 28.90
C ARG A 456 21.70 -19.77 29.86
N THR A 457 22.64 -19.81 30.79
CA THR A 457 22.91 -18.68 31.71
C THR A 457 23.43 -17.45 30.96
N LYS A 458 24.29 -17.64 29.95
CA LYS A 458 24.73 -16.56 29.04
C LYS A 458 23.55 -15.99 28.24
N GLU A 459 22.71 -16.86 27.68
CA GLU A 459 21.49 -16.45 26.97
C GLU A 459 20.55 -15.65 27.89
N LEU A 460 20.32 -16.12 29.12
CA LEU A 460 19.47 -15.44 30.12
C LEU A 460 20.02 -14.08 30.53
N THR A 461 21.34 -13.94 30.64
CA THR A 461 21.99 -12.65 30.94
C THR A 461 21.78 -11.66 29.80
N SER A 462 21.94 -12.09 28.55
CA SER A 462 21.64 -11.27 27.36
C SER A 462 20.15 -10.94 27.27
N LEU A 463 19.26 -11.90 27.55
CA LEU A 463 17.81 -11.69 27.60
C LEU A 463 17.40 -10.67 28.66
N LYS A 464 18.04 -10.67 29.83
CA LYS A 464 17.79 -9.66 30.87
C LYS A 464 18.09 -8.26 30.34
N THR A 465 19.23 -8.09 29.68
CA THR A 465 19.62 -6.82 29.03
C THR A 465 18.62 -6.43 27.93
N PHE A 466 18.20 -7.37 27.09
CA PHE A 466 17.17 -7.15 26.07
C PHE A 466 15.82 -6.72 26.67
N ALA A 467 15.39 -7.36 27.76
CA ALA A 467 14.16 -7.02 28.47
C ALA A 467 14.24 -5.62 29.10
N LEU A 468 15.39 -5.24 29.67
CA LEU A 468 15.63 -3.89 30.19
C LEU A 468 15.52 -2.82 29.10
N TYR A 469 16.16 -3.02 27.94
CA TYR A 469 16.02 -2.09 26.80
C TYR A 469 14.61 -2.04 26.24
N THR A 470 13.90 -3.17 26.22
CA THR A 470 12.49 -3.24 25.80
C THR A 470 11.61 -2.43 26.74
N SER A 471 11.77 -2.63 28.05
CA SER A 471 11.06 -1.88 29.09
C SER A 471 11.33 -0.39 28.98
N LEU A 472 12.60 0.00 28.83
CA LEU A 472 13.00 1.40 28.64
C LEU A 472 12.38 2.01 27.38
N SER A 473 12.32 1.26 26.27
CA SER A 473 11.66 1.71 25.05
C SER A 473 10.15 1.89 25.22
N ILE A 474 9.47 0.99 25.94
CA ILE A 474 8.03 1.10 26.23
C ILE A 474 7.77 2.31 27.14
N PHE A 475 8.59 2.48 28.18
CA PHE A 475 8.53 3.61 29.09
C PHE A 475 8.69 4.94 28.34
N MET A 476 9.73 5.07 27.50
CA MET A 476 9.94 6.28 26.71
C MET A 476 8.77 6.56 25.76
N ASN A 477 8.25 5.55 25.07
CA ASN A 477 7.09 5.71 24.19
C ASN A 477 5.85 6.24 24.94
N ALA A 478 5.67 5.87 26.21
CA ALA A 478 4.58 6.36 27.05
C ALA A 478 4.88 7.73 27.71
N ALA A 479 6.12 7.99 28.08
CA ALA A 479 6.54 9.19 28.82
C ALA A 479 6.75 10.42 27.92
N ILE A 480 7.28 10.23 26.70
CA ILE A 480 7.55 11.32 25.74
C ILE A 480 6.30 12.20 25.48
N PRO A 481 5.11 11.64 25.17
CA PRO A 481 3.91 12.43 24.95
C PRO A 481 3.51 13.24 26.19
N ILE A 482 3.59 12.62 27.38
CA ILE A 482 3.20 13.24 28.65
C ILE A 482 4.14 14.41 28.97
N ALA A 483 5.45 14.21 28.83
CA ALA A 483 6.45 15.24 29.03
C ALA A 483 6.29 16.39 28.04
N ALA A 484 6.01 16.09 26.76
CA ALA A 484 5.78 17.11 25.73
C ALA A 484 4.53 17.95 26.04
N VAL A 485 3.42 17.32 26.40
CA VAL A 485 2.17 18.01 26.80
C VAL A 485 2.42 18.90 28.02
N LEU A 486 3.07 18.37 29.07
CA LEU A 486 3.39 19.10 30.28
C LEU A 486 4.27 20.33 29.99
N ALA A 487 5.37 20.14 29.25
CA ALA A 487 6.27 21.22 28.88
C ALA A 487 5.55 22.31 28.07
N THR A 488 4.66 21.91 27.17
CA THR A 488 3.87 22.85 26.35
C THR A 488 2.92 23.64 27.25
N PHE A 489 2.07 23.00 28.06
CA PHE A 489 1.11 23.74 28.89
C PHE A 489 1.78 24.64 29.94
N VAL A 490 2.87 24.18 30.56
CA VAL A 490 3.63 25.01 31.50
C VAL A 490 4.21 26.23 30.79
N THR A 491 4.86 26.05 29.63
CA THR A 491 5.40 27.21 28.89
C THR A 491 4.31 28.14 28.36
N TYR A 492 3.13 27.63 27.99
CA TYR A 492 2.00 28.47 27.60
C TYR A 492 1.59 29.41 28.73
N THR A 493 1.50 28.91 29.97
CA THR A 493 1.14 29.74 31.13
C THR A 493 2.17 30.82 31.48
N TYR A 494 3.44 30.62 31.11
CA TYR A 494 4.51 31.59 31.39
C TYR A 494 4.79 32.55 30.22
N ALA A 495 4.61 32.09 28.98
CA ALA A 495 5.01 32.84 27.78
C ALA A 495 3.87 33.63 27.13
N GLU A 496 2.62 33.20 27.33
CA GLU A 496 1.46 33.81 26.71
C GLU A 496 0.58 34.50 27.77
N ASP A 497 0.24 35.77 27.56
CA ASP A 497 -0.61 36.56 28.49
C ASP A 497 -2.09 36.11 28.51
N LYS A 498 -2.46 35.13 27.66
CA LYS A 498 -3.82 34.61 27.54
C LYS A 498 -3.97 33.31 28.30
N GLN A 499 -5.08 33.16 29.03
CA GLN A 499 -5.42 31.89 29.67
C GLN A 499 -5.67 30.79 28.62
N LEU A 500 -5.30 29.56 28.97
CA LEU A 500 -5.48 28.40 28.11
C LEU A 500 -6.97 28.07 28.04
N THR A 501 -7.58 28.21 26.86
CA THR A 501 -8.98 27.82 26.69
C THR A 501 -9.11 26.31 26.70
N THR A 502 -10.24 25.80 27.22
CA THR A 502 -10.55 24.37 27.24
C THR A 502 -10.50 23.76 25.83
N ALA A 503 -10.97 24.51 24.82
CA ALA A 503 -10.93 24.10 23.42
C ALA A 503 -9.49 23.88 22.92
N GLN A 504 -8.60 24.85 23.15
CA GLN A 504 -7.19 24.75 22.77
C GLN A 504 -6.48 23.60 23.48
N ALA A 505 -6.74 23.41 24.78
CA ALA A 505 -6.13 22.33 25.56
C ALA A 505 -6.50 20.94 24.99
N PHE A 506 -7.79 20.64 24.81
CA PHE A 506 -8.20 19.34 24.28
C PHE A 506 -7.80 19.12 22.83
N ALA A 507 -7.86 20.16 21.99
CA ALA A 507 -7.42 20.07 20.59
C ALA A 507 -5.91 19.78 20.49
N SER A 508 -5.09 20.46 21.29
CA SER A 508 -3.65 20.17 21.34
C SER A 508 -3.34 18.78 21.87
N LEU A 509 -4.07 18.30 22.89
CA LEU A 509 -3.90 16.95 23.42
C LEU A 509 -4.20 15.90 22.36
N ALA A 510 -5.28 16.08 21.60
CA ALA A 510 -5.64 15.21 20.48
C ALA A 510 -4.57 15.25 19.37
N LEU A 511 -4.02 16.42 19.04
CA LEU A 511 -2.92 16.55 18.08
C LEU A 511 -1.64 15.85 18.56
N PHE A 512 -1.27 15.97 19.83
CA PHE A 512 -0.14 15.25 20.41
C PHE A 512 -0.33 13.74 20.24
N HIS A 513 -1.50 13.18 20.58
CA HIS A 513 -1.76 11.75 20.36
C HIS A 513 -1.63 11.31 18.91
N ILE A 514 -2.08 12.13 17.94
CA ILE A 514 -1.92 11.85 16.51
C ILE A 514 -0.45 11.86 16.10
N LEU A 515 0.37 12.77 16.65
CA LEU A 515 1.80 12.93 16.29
C LEU A 515 2.70 11.83 16.88
N VAL A 516 2.35 11.27 18.03
CA VAL A 516 3.15 10.25 18.73
C VAL A 516 3.34 8.99 17.90
N THR A 517 2.28 8.53 17.22
CA THR A 517 2.33 7.27 16.46
C THR A 517 3.34 7.34 15.29
N PRO A 518 3.32 8.36 14.41
CA PRO A 518 4.34 8.54 13.37
C PRO A 518 5.76 8.61 13.90
N LEU A 519 6.01 9.34 15.00
CA LEU A 519 7.35 9.51 15.56
C LEU A 519 7.96 8.18 16.00
N PHE A 520 7.16 7.33 16.63
CA PHE A 520 7.58 6.00 17.03
C PHE A 520 7.83 5.06 15.83
N LEU A 521 6.91 5.06 14.86
CA LEU A 521 7.01 4.17 13.71
C LEU A 521 8.13 4.59 12.74
N LEU A 522 8.47 5.88 12.66
CA LEU A 522 9.47 6.40 11.72
C LEU A 522 10.82 5.69 11.85
N SER A 523 11.27 5.41 13.07
CA SER A 523 12.50 4.66 13.33
C SER A 523 12.46 3.25 12.70
N THR A 524 11.32 2.57 12.80
CA THR A 524 11.13 1.26 12.17
C THR A 524 11.11 1.36 10.64
N VAL A 525 10.47 2.39 10.09
CA VAL A 525 10.43 2.64 8.63
C VAL A 525 11.83 2.87 8.09
N VAL A 526 12.64 3.72 8.73
CA VAL A 526 14.04 3.98 8.34
C VAL A 526 14.88 2.70 8.40
N ARG A 527 14.72 1.89 9.46
CA ARG A 527 15.43 0.60 9.58
C ARG A 527 15.12 -0.35 8.43
N PHE A 528 13.85 -0.47 8.04
CA PHE A 528 13.46 -1.32 6.90
C PHE A 528 13.88 -0.72 5.55
N ALA A 529 13.94 0.60 5.41
CA ALA A 529 14.48 1.25 4.23
C ALA A 529 15.97 0.95 4.03
N VAL A 530 16.78 1.08 5.09
CA VAL A 530 18.22 0.72 5.04
C VAL A 530 18.41 -0.76 4.70
N LYS A 531 17.63 -1.63 5.34
CA LYS A 531 17.65 -3.08 5.05
C LYS A 531 17.32 -3.36 3.59
N ALA A 532 16.26 -2.75 3.04
CA ALA A 532 15.90 -2.93 1.64
C ALA A 532 16.98 -2.47 0.65
N ILE A 533 17.70 -1.38 0.94
CA ILE A 533 18.82 -0.93 0.10
C ILE A 533 19.90 -2.02 0.02
N VAL A 534 20.27 -2.60 1.17
CA VAL A 534 21.27 -3.69 1.23
C VAL A 534 20.75 -4.97 0.56
N SER A 535 19.48 -5.34 0.78
CA SER A 535 18.85 -6.50 0.14
C SER A 535 18.85 -6.38 -1.38
N VAL A 536 18.59 -5.19 -1.89
CA VAL A 536 18.56 -4.89 -3.32
C VAL A 536 19.96 -4.94 -3.93
N GLN A 537 20.99 -4.47 -3.22
CA GLN A 537 22.38 -4.61 -3.66
C GLN A 537 22.78 -6.08 -3.83
N LYS A 538 22.53 -6.91 -2.80
CA LYS A 538 22.80 -8.36 -2.85
C LYS A 538 22.02 -9.07 -3.95
N LEU A 539 20.75 -8.69 -4.14
CA LEU A 539 19.93 -9.23 -5.21
C LEU A 539 20.45 -8.82 -6.59
N ASN A 540 20.93 -7.59 -6.74
CA ASN A 540 21.49 -7.13 -8.00
C ASN A 540 22.80 -7.86 -8.35
N GLU A 541 23.68 -8.06 -7.37
CA GLU A 541 24.90 -8.86 -7.51
C GLU A 541 24.57 -10.32 -7.91
N PHE A 542 23.60 -10.94 -7.22
CA PHE A 542 23.10 -12.27 -7.56
C PHE A 542 22.57 -12.36 -9.00
N LEU A 543 21.79 -11.37 -9.45
CA LEU A 543 21.20 -11.37 -10.79
C LEU A 543 22.22 -11.09 -11.90
N LEU A 544 23.30 -10.39 -11.59
CA LEU A 544 24.38 -10.08 -12.53
C LEU A 544 25.42 -11.20 -12.68
N SER A 545 25.42 -12.19 -11.79
CA SER A 545 26.31 -13.36 -11.87
C SER A 545 26.19 -14.12 -13.20
N ASP A 546 27.28 -14.77 -13.60
CA ASP A 546 27.37 -15.42 -14.91
C ASP A 546 26.35 -16.56 -15.09
N GLU A 547 25.71 -16.55 -16.26
CA GLU A 547 24.77 -17.60 -16.69
C GLU A 547 25.49 -18.60 -17.60
N ILE A 548 24.99 -19.84 -17.63
CA ILE A 548 25.42 -20.85 -18.59
C ILE A 548 25.08 -20.31 -19.99
N GLY A 549 26.10 -20.16 -20.84
CA GLY A 549 25.95 -19.61 -22.18
C GLY A 549 25.05 -20.48 -23.06
N GLU A 550 23.98 -19.89 -23.58
CA GLU A 550 23.12 -20.50 -24.63
C GLU A 550 23.78 -20.44 -26.02
N ASP A 551 24.76 -19.54 -26.19
CA ASP A 551 25.28 -19.15 -27.52
C ASP A 551 26.52 -19.94 -27.99
N SER A 552 27.11 -20.81 -27.15
CA SER A 552 28.32 -21.54 -27.55
C SER A 552 28.06 -22.60 -28.62
N TRP A 553 26.83 -23.08 -28.76
CA TRP A 553 26.46 -24.11 -29.72
C TRP A 553 25.94 -23.58 -31.07
N ARG A 554 25.58 -22.29 -31.18
CA ARG A 554 25.01 -21.71 -32.40
C ARG A 554 26.02 -21.01 -33.31
N ASN A 555 27.13 -20.52 -32.77
CA ASN A 555 28.16 -19.86 -33.56
C ASN A 555 29.34 -20.82 -33.85
N GLY A 556 29.07 -21.87 -34.63
CA GLY A 556 30.10 -22.77 -35.17
C GLY A 556 30.99 -22.13 -36.25
N GLU A 557 30.75 -20.87 -36.62
CA GLU A 557 31.51 -20.16 -37.63
C GLU A 557 31.83 -18.73 -37.16
N ASN A 558 32.66 -18.60 -36.13
CA ASN A 558 33.46 -17.39 -35.95
C ASN A 558 34.74 -17.79 -35.20
N PRO A 559 35.90 -17.90 -35.88
CA PRO A 559 37.16 -17.95 -35.19
C PRO A 559 37.30 -16.64 -34.41
N LEU A 560 37.50 -16.74 -33.09
CA LEU A 560 37.85 -15.59 -32.26
C LEU A 560 39.13 -14.95 -32.83
N ALA A 561 38.96 -13.80 -33.47
CA ALA A 561 40.06 -13.00 -33.98
C ALA A 561 40.79 -12.34 -32.82
N TYR A 562 42.10 -12.55 -32.79
CA TYR A 562 43.09 -11.81 -32.01
C TYR A 562 42.97 -10.30 -32.28
N GLU A 563 43.11 -9.48 -31.24
CA GLU A 563 42.84 -8.03 -31.24
C GLU A 563 43.53 -7.25 -32.37
N SER A 564 42.80 -6.27 -32.95
CA SER A 564 43.39 -4.99 -33.35
C SER A 564 42.36 -3.86 -33.42
N CYS A 565 42.79 -2.67 -32.99
CA CYS A 565 42.04 -1.43 -32.82
C CYS A 565 41.79 -0.69 -34.17
N LYS A 566 40.56 -0.20 -34.44
CA LYS A 566 40.24 1.14 -35.05
C LYS A 566 38.75 1.40 -35.42
N LYS A 567 38.29 2.58 -34.96
CA LYS A 567 37.29 3.59 -35.42
C LYS A 567 36.16 3.30 -36.46
N HIS A 568 34.93 3.61 -36.00
CA HIS A 568 33.73 4.28 -36.59
C HIS A 568 33.33 4.16 -38.09
N SER A 569 32.05 3.85 -38.36
CA SER A 569 30.99 4.82 -38.76
C SER A 569 29.63 4.13 -39.00
N GLY A 570 28.50 4.86 -38.91
CA GLY A 570 27.25 4.51 -39.60
C GLY A 570 25.98 4.37 -38.74
N LEU A 571 25.19 5.45 -38.68
CA LEU A 571 23.87 5.58 -38.03
C LEU A 571 22.74 5.13 -38.97
N HIS A 572 21.72 4.40 -38.49
CA HIS A 572 20.36 4.41 -39.07
C HIS A 572 19.30 4.04 -38.01
N PRO A 573 18.28 4.90 -37.77
CA PRO A 573 17.25 4.63 -36.77
C PRO A 573 16.09 3.82 -37.37
N LYS A 574 15.61 2.78 -36.66
CA LYS A 574 14.32 2.15 -36.96
C LYS A 574 13.27 2.56 -35.92
N ALA A 575 12.17 3.09 -36.44
CA ALA A 575 11.07 3.71 -35.72
C ALA A 575 10.37 2.75 -34.76
N ILE A 576 10.13 3.24 -33.55
CA ILE A 576 9.36 2.59 -32.49
C ILE A 576 7.88 2.78 -32.80
N ASN A 577 7.19 1.72 -33.17
CA ASN A 577 5.73 1.69 -33.17
C ASN A 577 5.23 1.09 -31.86
N ARG A 578 4.64 1.97 -31.04
CA ARG A 578 4.14 1.70 -29.69
C ARG A 578 2.65 1.43 -29.76
N LYS A 579 2.24 0.23 -29.33
CA LYS A 579 0.97 -0.15 -28.65
C LYS A 579 0.48 -1.51 -29.15
N GLN A 580 0.84 -2.57 -28.41
CA GLN A 580 0.05 -3.80 -28.37
C GLN A 580 -0.33 -4.11 -26.91
N PRO A 581 -1.54 -4.61 -26.64
CA PRO A 581 -2.02 -4.84 -25.29
C PRO A 581 -1.42 -6.11 -24.66
N LEU A 582 -1.18 -6.06 -23.34
CA LEU A 582 -0.57 -7.06 -22.44
C LEU A 582 -1.05 -8.52 -22.59
N ARG A 583 -2.19 -8.75 -23.27
CA ARG A 583 -2.83 -10.07 -23.42
C ARG A 583 -2.11 -10.97 -24.42
N HIS A 584 -1.54 -10.41 -25.50
CA HIS A 584 -0.79 -11.20 -26.48
C HIS A 584 0.56 -11.73 -25.94
N GLN A 585 1.12 -11.12 -24.89
CA GLN A 585 2.33 -11.62 -24.24
C GLN A 585 2.08 -12.84 -23.33
N LEU A 586 0.86 -13.00 -22.79
CA LEU A 586 0.50 -14.17 -21.98
C LEU A 586 0.24 -15.40 -22.86
N ASP A 587 -0.42 -15.23 -24.01
CA ASP A 587 -0.65 -16.31 -24.97
C ASP A 587 0.64 -16.68 -25.75
N ALA A 588 1.60 -15.75 -25.86
CA ALA A 588 2.94 -16.04 -26.37
C ALA A 588 3.87 -16.69 -25.33
N TYR A 589 3.43 -16.80 -24.07
CA TYR A 589 4.04 -17.65 -23.05
C TYR A 589 3.52 -19.08 -23.22
N ASP A 590 3.58 -19.59 -24.44
CA ASP A 590 3.54 -21.02 -24.66
C ASP A 590 4.64 -21.64 -23.78
N GLN A 591 4.33 -22.80 -23.19
CA GLN A 591 5.33 -23.72 -22.68
C GLN A 591 6.54 -23.70 -23.62
N PRO A 592 7.81 -23.75 -23.15
CA PRO A 592 8.93 -23.94 -24.06
C PRO A 592 8.52 -25.08 -24.97
N GLN A 593 8.36 -24.79 -26.28
CA GLN A 593 7.82 -25.73 -27.24
C GLN A 593 8.52 -27.05 -26.94
N ARG A 594 7.74 -28.07 -26.56
CA ARG A 594 8.22 -29.44 -26.74
C ARG A 594 8.67 -29.46 -28.19
N ILE A 595 9.98 -29.52 -28.36
CA ILE A 595 10.67 -29.57 -29.63
C ILE A 595 9.80 -30.42 -30.54
N SER A 596 9.14 -29.78 -31.50
CA SER A 596 8.63 -30.53 -32.63
C SER A 596 9.89 -31.07 -33.27
N THR A 597 10.12 -32.36 -33.08
CA THR A 597 11.15 -33.14 -33.75
C THR A 597 10.88 -33.04 -35.25
N GLN A 598 11.29 -31.93 -35.87
CA GLN A 598 11.65 -31.95 -37.27
C GLN A 598 12.79 -32.97 -37.35
N HIS A 599 12.50 -34.06 -38.05
CA HIS A 599 13.45 -35.10 -38.42
C HIS A 599 14.66 -34.46 -39.11
N LEU A 600 15.65 -34.05 -38.32
CA LEU A 600 17.02 -33.90 -38.75
C LEU A 600 17.61 -35.31 -38.69
N ASN A 601 17.77 -35.92 -39.86
CA ASN A 601 18.50 -37.17 -40.03
C ASN A 601 19.96 -36.94 -39.62
N PHE A 602 20.25 -37.15 -38.34
CA PHE A 602 21.59 -37.36 -37.81
C PHE A 602 21.81 -38.87 -37.71
N ASP A 603 22.20 -39.50 -38.80
CA ASP A 603 22.78 -40.84 -38.71
C ASP A 603 24.24 -40.70 -38.26
N GLU A 604 24.51 -41.24 -37.06
CA GLU A 604 25.82 -41.64 -36.50
C GLU A 604 26.84 -40.57 -36.01
N CYS A 605 26.56 -40.06 -34.82
CA CYS A 605 27.45 -40.28 -33.67
C CYS A 605 26.49 -40.43 -32.46
N ALA A 606 26.43 -39.58 -31.46
CA ALA A 606 25.97 -38.29 -31.94
C ALA A 606 27.11 -37.31 -31.96
N ILE A 607 28.03 -37.38 -30.98
CA ILE A 607 28.92 -36.25 -30.80
C ILE A 607 30.35 -36.65 -30.54
N LYS A 608 31.15 -36.37 -31.58
CA LYS A 608 32.56 -36.12 -31.44
C LYS A 608 32.86 -34.65 -31.26
N VAL A 609 33.69 -34.35 -30.28
CA VAL A 609 34.41 -33.07 -30.20
C VAL A 609 35.83 -33.34 -30.73
N THR A 610 36.35 -32.60 -31.73
CA THR A 610 37.68 -32.83 -32.38
C THR A 610 38.70 -31.70 -32.17
N ASN A 611 38.37 -30.71 -31.33
CA ASN A 611 39.33 -29.74 -30.76
C ASN A 611 38.62 -28.85 -29.72
N GLY A 612 37.92 -29.49 -28.78
CA GLY A 612 37.06 -28.76 -27.84
C GLY A 612 37.88 -27.97 -26.83
N TYR A 613 37.43 -26.75 -26.54
CA TYR A 613 37.89 -25.97 -25.40
C TYR A 613 36.74 -25.76 -24.41
N PHE A 614 36.98 -26.07 -23.15
CA PHE A 614 36.04 -25.90 -22.05
C PHE A 614 36.72 -25.06 -20.97
N SER A 615 36.05 -24.00 -20.54
CA SER A 615 36.53 -23.12 -19.47
C SER A 615 35.51 -23.03 -18.34
N TRP A 616 36.00 -22.97 -17.10
CA TRP A 616 35.22 -22.51 -15.96
C TRP A 616 35.25 -20.97 -15.94
N GLY A 617 34.33 -20.35 -16.69
CA GLY A 617 34.18 -18.87 -16.79
C GLY A 617 34.77 -18.25 -18.07
N SER A 618 34.93 -16.91 -18.07
CA SER A 618 35.40 -16.12 -19.22
C SER A 618 36.93 -16.13 -19.44
N GLY A 619 37.65 -17.03 -18.77
CA GLY A 619 39.11 -17.10 -18.76
C GLY A 619 39.71 -18.23 -19.61
N LEU A 620 40.99 -18.53 -19.34
CA LEU A 620 41.78 -19.58 -20.00
C LEU A 620 41.03 -20.93 -20.03
N ALA A 621 41.12 -21.65 -21.16
CA ALA A 621 40.54 -22.97 -21.31
C ALA A 621 41.12 -23.92 -20.25
N THR A 622 40.25 -24.45 -19.38
CA THR A 622 40.64 -25.42 -18.34
C THR A 622 40.88 -26.79 -18.95
N LEU A 623 40.13 -27.12 -20.01
CA LEU A 623 40.40 -28.24 -20.88
C LEU A 623 40.45 -27.71 -22.31
N SER A 624 41.48 -28.09 -23.05
CA SER A 624 41.65 -27.75 -24.48
C SER A 624 42.18 -28.97 -25.22
N GLY A 625 41.98 -29.06 -26.53
CA GLY A 625 42.41 -30.21 -27.32
C GLY A 625 41.56 -31.46 -27.08
N ILE A 626 40.26 -31.32 -26.78
CA ILE A 626 39.38 -32.48 -26.58
C ILE A 626 38.95 -33.07 -27.93
N ASP A 627 39.39 -34.32 -28.17
CA ASP A 627 39.19 -35.10 -29.40
C ASP A 627 38.40 -36.43 -29.20
N ILE A 628 37.16 -36.38 -28.70
CA ILE A 628 36.38 -37.55 -28.26
C ILE A 628 35.29 -37.94 -29.26
N ARG A 629 35.36 -39.08 -30.01
CA ARG A 629 34.24 -39.67 -30.84
C ARG A 629 33.46 -40.66 -30.00
N ILE A 630 32.14 -40.53 -29.88
CA ILE A 630 31.30 -41.59 -29.29
C ILE A 630 30.17 -41.99 -30.26
N PRO A 631 30.30 -43.15 -30.95
CA PRO A 631 29.23 -43.75 -31.75
C PRO A 631 28.29 -44.62 -30.89
N THR A 632 27.05 -44.81 -31.36
CA THR A 632 25.95 -45.47 -30.64
C THR A 632 26.22 -46.94 -30.30
N GLY A 633 25.94 -47.33 -29.05
CA GLY A 633 25.92 -48.74 -28.61
C GLY A 633 27.12 -49.23 -27.79
N LYS A 634 27.98 -48.33 -27.28
CA LYS A 634 29.07 -48.65 -26.34
C LYS A 634 29.04 -47.79 -25.10
#